data_AF-B8KPQ0-F1
#
_entry.id   AF-B8KPQ0-F1
#
_cell.length_a   1.000
_cell.length_b   1.000
_cell.length_c   1.000
_cell.angle_alpha   90.00
_cell.angle_beta   90.00
_cell.angle_gamma   90.00
#
_symmetry.space_group_name_H-M   'P 1'
#
loop_
_entity.id
_entity.type
_entity.pdbx_description
1 polymer ?
#
loop_
_entity_poly.entity_id
_entity_poly.type
_entity_poly.pdbx_seq_one_letter_code
_entity_poly.pdbx_strand_id
1 'polypeptide(L)'
;MLRLIRHTAVLITLLTLLGSNILLLTNSAFNAAISTALATTLGVRTVSSALSAKLAGSERRARALKSTQLKRSAAVRGFGKNLTARTRRVAARGIAAIPAESIPYIGAAVVVSSMVYELYEACETMRELDALYADLGVAQNVPADAMSTLCNPPPLEEMFANPLSQPDV
;
A
#
# COMPACT_ATOMS: atom_id res chain seq x y z
N MET A 1 -47.62 -45.75 22.32
CA MET A 1 -47.77 -44.35 21.87
C MET A 1 -46.92 -43.36 22.66
N LEU A 2 -46.96 -43.33 24.00
CA LEU A 2 -46.19 -42.38 24.83
C LEU A 2 -44.65 -42.42 24.62
N ARG A 3 -44.07 -43.60 24.40
CA ARG A 3 -42.64 -43.75 24.10
C ARG A 3 -42.27 -43.14 22.74
N LEU A 4 -43.12 -43.27 21.73
CA LEU A 4 -42.86 -42.71 20.41
C LEU A 4 -42.88 -41.17 20.46
N ILE A 5 -43.85 -40.60 21.18
CA ILE A 5 -43.97 -39.15 21.41
C ILE A 5 -42.76 -38.61 22.17
N ARG A 6 -42.26 -39.33 23.18
CA ARG A 6 -41.07 -38.92 23.92
C ARG A 6 -39.83 -38.91 23.03
N HIS A 7 -39.65 -39.93 22.20
CA HIS A 7 -38.50 -40.02 21.30
C HIS A 7 -38.55 -38.94 20.22
N THR A 8 -39.71 -38.67 19.63
CA THR A 8 -39.84 -37.59 18.64
C THR A 8 -39.61 -36.21 19.27
N ALA A 9 -40.10 -35.96 20.49
CA ALA A 9 -39.88 -34.70 21.20
C ALA A 9 -38.40 -34.45 21.53
N VAL A 10 -37.67 -35.48 21.97
CA VAL A 10 -36.22 -35.40 22.25
C VAL A 10 -35.42 -35.17 20.96
N LEU A 11 -35.82 -35.79 19.86
CA LEU A 11 -35.15 -35.66 18.57
C LEU A 11 -35.33 -34.27 17.97
N ILE A 12 -36.54 -33.70 18.10
CA ILE A 12 -36.83 -32.32 17.68
C ILE A 12 -36.00 -31.31 18.49
N THR A 13 -35.91 -31.49 19.81
CA THR A 13 -35.10 -30.59 20.66
C THR A 13 -33.61 -30.69 20.34
N LEU A 14 -33.07 -31.89 20.11
CA LEU A 14 -31.68 -32.04 19.67
C LEU A 14 -31.40 -31.35 18.34
N LEU A 15 -32.31 -31.50 17.35
CA LEU A 15 -32.17 -30.86 16.04
C LEU A 15 -32.26 -29.33 16.13
N THR A 16 -33.13 -28.77 16.98
CA THR A 16 -33.21 -27.32 17.15
C THR A 16 -31.99 -26.75 17.86
N LEU A 17 -31.43 -27.44 18.87
CA LEU A 17 -30.18 -27.02 19.50
C LEU A 17 -29.01 -27.07 18.51
N LEU A 18 -28.91 -28.13 17.72
CA LEU A 18 -27.82 -28.29 16.74
C LEU A 18 -27.92 -27.24 15.63
N GLY A 19 -29.13 -27.05 15.08
CA GLY A 19 -29.40 -26.03 14.07
C GLY A 19 -29.14 -24.61 14.59
N SER A 20 -29.54 -24.31 15.83
CA SER A 20 -29.29 -23.00 16.43
C SER A 20 -27.79 -22.72 16.58
N ASN A 21 -26.98 -23.69 17.02
CA ASN A 21 -25.53 -23.52 17.14
C ASN A 21 -24.86 -23.23 15.78
N ILE A 22 -25.29 -23.92 14.71
CA ILE A 22 -24.77 -23.70 13.35
C ILE A 22 -25.16 -22.31 12.83
N LEU A 23 -26.40 -21.88 13.08
CA LEU A 23 -26.88 -20.56 12.68
C LEU A 23 -26.19 -19.44 13.46
N LEU A 24 -25.92 -19.63 14.76
CA LEU A 24 -25.17 -18.66 15.57
C LEU A 24 -23.73 -18.47 15.06
N LEU A 25 -23.09 -19.55 14.60
CA LEU A 25 -21.70 -19.51 14.16
C LEU A 25 -21.54 -19.00 12.71
N THR A 26 -22.50 -19.33 11.85
CA THR A 26 -22.40 -19.06 10.39
C THR A 26 -23.09 -17.76 9.98
N ASN A 27 -24.10 -17.30 10.72
CA ASN A 27 -24.91 -16.16 10.32
C ASN A 27 -24.87 -15.03 11.36
N SER A 28 -24.07 -14.01 11.08
CA SER A 28 -23.93 -12.81 11.92
C SER A 28 -25.26 -12.07 12.14
N ALA A 29 -26.21 -12.17 11.22
CA ALA A 29 -27.54 -11.55 11.36
C ALA A 29 -28.41 -12.27 12.41
N PHE A 30 -28.30 -13.60 12.52
CA PHE A 30 -29.04 -14.37 13.53
C PHE A 30 -28.49 -14.15 14.93
N ASN A 31 -27.16 -14.09 15.06
CA ASN A 31 -26.49 -13.72 16.31
C ASN A 31 -26.87 -12.29 16.76
N ALA A 32 -26.94 -11.35 15.81
CA ALA A 32 -27.41 -9.99 16.08
C ALA A 32 -28.88 -9.95 16.51
N ALA A 33 -29.76 -10.72 15.87
CA ALA A 33 -31.19 -10.79 16.17
C ALA A 33 -31.47 -11.38 17.56
N ILE A 34 -30.78 -12.46 17.95
CA ILE A 34 -30.89 -13.03 19.30
C ILE A 34 -30.38 -12.04 20.33
N SER A 35 -29.23 -11.40 20.07
CA SER A 35 -28.66 -10.41 20.98
C SER A 35 -29.58 -9.19 21.18
N THR A 36 -30.29 -8.76 20.13
CA THR A 36 -31.26 -7.65 20.22
C THR A 36 -32.53 -8.07 20.94
N ALA A 37 -33.07 -9.26 20.66
CA ALA A 37 -34.23 -9.80 21.35
C ALA A 37 -33.97 -10.00 22.85
N LEU A 38 -32.77 -10.47 23.22
CA LEU A 38 -32.39 -10.65 24.62
C LEU A 38 -32.21 -9.31 25.35
N ALA A 39 -31.70 -8.29 24.65
CA ALA A 39 -31.56 -6.94 25.19
C ALA A 39 -32.91 -6.22 25.39
N THR A 40 -33.87 -6.41 24.48
CA THR A 40 -35.19 -5.76 24.56
C THR A 40 -36.14 -6.44 25.54
N THR A 41 -36.02 -7.76 25.73
CA THR A 41 -36.95 -8.53 26.57
C THR A 41 -36.51 -8.63 28.03
N LEU A 42 -35.20 -8.69 28.30
CA LEU A 42 -34.68 -8.89 29.67
C LEU A 42 -34.10 -7.61 30.29
N GLY A 43 -33.97 -6.51 29.53
CA GLY A 43 -33.48 -5.22 30.04
C GLY A 43 -32.01 -5.23 30.51
N VAL A 44 -31.32 -6.37 30.40
CA VAL A 44 -29.92 -6.50 30.76
C VAL A 44 -29.09 -5.84 29.67
N ARG A 45 -28.41 -4.73 30.00
CA ARG A 45 -27.42 -4.08 29.15
C ARG A 45 -26.25 -5.02 28.94
N THR A 46 -26.38 -5.91 27.97
CA THR A 46 -25.37 -6.93 27.65
C THR A 46 -24.19 -6.31 26.92
N VAL A 47 -23.03 -6.95 27.08
CA VAL A 47 -21.75 -6.66 26.40
C VAL A 47 -21.93 -6.51 24.89
N SER A 48 -22.98 -7.11 24.30
CA SER A 48 -23.39 -6.95 22.90
C SER A 48 -23.72 -5.51 22.50
N SER A 49 -24.32 -4.70 23.39
CA SER A 49 -24.60 -3.29 23.12
C SER A 49 -23.32 -2.44 23.17
N ALA A 50 -22.42 -2.72 24.12
CA ALA A 50 -21.10 -2.10 24.19
C ALA A 50 -20.21 -2.54 23.02
N LEU A 51 -20.30 -3.80 22.59
CA LEU A 51 -19.59 -4.36 21.44
C LEU A 51 -20.14 -3.77 20.15
N SER A 52 -21.47 -3.64 19.97
CA SER A 52 -22.09 -2.97 18.82
C SER A 52 -21.75 -1.48 18.76
N ALA A 53 -21.70 -0.77 19.90
CA ALA A 53 -21.22 0.60 19.95
C ALA A 53 -19.72 0.70 19.58
N LYS A 54 -18.92 -0.29 19.99
CA LYS A 54 -17.49 -0.39 19.63
C LYS A 54 -17.30 -0.76 18.16
N LEU A 55 -18.14 -1.61 17.57
CA LEU A 55 -18.16 -1.91 16.14
C LEU A 55 -18.62 -0.72 15.32
N ALA A 56 -19.66 0.02 15.73
CA ALA A 56 -20.10 1.24 15.06
C ALA A 56 -19.04 2.36 15.14
N GLY A 57 -18.36 2.48 16.28
CA GLY A 57 -17.19 3.35 16.42
C GLY A 57 -15.98 2.90 15.59
N SER A 58 -15.76 1.58 15.50
CA SER A 58 -14.69 0.96 14.72
C SER A 58 -14.93 1.06 13.21
N GLU A 59 -16.16 0.86 12.73
CA GLU A 59 -16.54 1.04 11.32
C GLU A 59 -16.37 2.49 10.88
N ARG A 60 -16.73 3.46 11.73
CA ARG A 60 -16.51 4.90 11.44
C ARG A 60 -15.02 5.21 11.32
N ARG A 61 -14.20 4.66 12.22
CA ARG A 61 -12.74 4.76 12.15
C ARG A 61 -12.19 4.02 10.93
N ALA A 62 -12.70 2.84 10.58
CA ALA A 62 -12.30 2.07 9.41
C ALA A 62 -12.66 2.78 8.11
N ARG A 63 -13.82 3.44 8.01
CA ARG A 63 -14.21 4.25 6.85
C ARG A 63 -13.37 5.52 6.71
N ALA A 64 -13.06 6.20 7.82
CA ALA A 64 -12.16 7.34 7.82
C ALA A 64 -10.73 6.94 7.42
N LEU A 65 -10.23 5.81 7.94
CA LEU A 65 -8.94 5.25 7.54
C LEU A 65 -8.93 4.83 6.08
N LYS A 66 -10.01 4.20 5.58
CA LYS A 66 -10.15 3.76 4.19
C LYS A 66 -10.18 4.94 3.22
N SER A 67 -10.88 6.03 3.53
CA SER A 67 -10.88 7.22 2.67
C SER A 67 -9.51 7.90 2.63
N THR A 68 -8.80 7.98 3.76
CA THR A 68 -7.40 8.44 3.78
C THR A 68 -6.46 7.50 3.04
N GLN A 69 -6.63 6.18 3.14
CA GLN A 69 -5.82 5.21 2.40
C GLN A 69 -6.09 5.24 0.90
N LEU A 70 -7.33 5.50 0.47
CA LEU A 70 -7.66 5.63 -0.96
C LEU A 70 -6.97 6.85 -1.58
N LYS A 71 -6.94 7.98 -0.89
CA LYS A 71 -6.20 9.17 -1.35
C LYS A 71 -4.69 8.91 -1.42
N ARG A 72 -4.12 8.33 -0.36
CA ARG A 72 -2.69 7.98 -0.31
C ARG A 72 -2.30 6.96 -1.39
N SER A 73 -3.16 5.96 -1.64
CA SER A 73 -2.90 4.94 -2.67
C SER A 73 -3.05 5.48 -4.09
N ALA A 74 -3.89 6.50 -4.33
CA ALA A 74 -3.96 7.17 -5.62
C ALA A 74 -2.66 7.94 -5.94
N ALA A 75 -2.13 8.70 -4.98
CA ALA A 75 -0.87 9.44 -5.12
C ALA A 75 0.32 8.49 -5.35
N VAL A 76 0.43 7.43 -4.54
CA VAL A 76 1.46 6.38 -4.71
C VAL A 76 1.33 5.66 -6.05
N ARG A 77 0.10 5.42 -6.53
CA ARG A 77 -0.12 4.77 -7.83
C ARG A 77 0.25 5.68 -9.00
N GLY A 78 0.02 6.98 -8.88
CA GLY A 78 0.48 7.99 -9.85
C GLY A 78 2.00 7.99 -9.97
N PHE A 79 2.69 8.15 -8.84
CA PHE A 79 4.15 8.09 -8.76
C PHE A 79 4.71 6.78 -9.34
N GLY A 80 4.15 5.63 -8.94
CA GLY A 80 4.59 4.31 -9.43
C GLY A 80 4.43 4.14 -10.94
N LYS A 81 3.38 4.67 -11.56
CA LYS A 81 3.20 4.63 -13.02
C LYS A 81 4.26 5.47 -13.75
N ASN A 82 4.53 6.67 -13.26
CA ASN A 82 5.49 7.58 -13.88
C ASN A 82 6.92 7.06 -13.73
N LEU A 83 7.26 6.55 -12.53
CA LEU A 83 8.53 5.88 -12.27
C LEU A 83 8.74 4.68 -13.20
N THR A 84 7.74 3.78 -13.29
CA THR A 84 7.84 2.60 -14.17
C THR A 84 8.05 2.99 -15.63
N ALA A 85 7.37 4.04 -16.11
CA ALA A 85 7.52 4.52 -17.47
C ALA A 85 8.92 5.09 -17.74
N ARG A 86 9.48 5.87 -16.80
CA ARG A 86 10.86 6.41 -16.88
C ARG A 86 11.90 5.29 -16.82
N THR A 87 11.81 4.40 -15.83
CA THR A 87 12.73 3.26 -15.69
C THR A 87 12.76 2.40 -16.95
N ARG A 88 11.62 2.16 -17.61
CA ARG A 88 11.60 1.44 -18.89
C ARG A 88 12.35 2.16 -20.01
N ARG A 89 12.25 3.49 -20.11
CA ARG A 89 12.97 4.27 -21.12
C ARG A 89 14.47 4.25 -20.87
N VAL A 90 14.90 4.43 -19.62
CA VAL A 90 16.32 4.34 -19.23
C VAL A 90 16.86 2.95 -19.52
N ALA A 91 16.18 1.89 -19.07
CA ALA A 91 16.59 0.51 -19.33
C ALA A 91 16.66 0.19 -20.84
N ALA A 92 15.67 0.64 -21.62
CA ALA A 92 15.68 0.46 -23.07
C ALA A 92 16.87 1.18 -23.75
N ARG A 93 17.20 2.40 -23.31
CA ARG A 93 18.36 3.15 -23.81
C ARG A 93 19.68 2.50 -23.40
N GLY A 94 19.80 2.03 -22.16
CA GLY A 94 20.99 1.31 -21.69
C GLY A 94 21.25 0.06 -22.53
N ILE A 95 20.21 -0.75 -22.77
CA ILE A 95 20.33 -1.95 -23.63
C ILE A 95 20.68 -1.58 -25.08
N ALA A 96 20.11 -0.49 -25.61
CA ALA A 96 20.40 -0.01 -26.95
C ALA A 96 21.82 0.59 -27.10
N ALA A 97 22.44 1.04 -26.00
CA ALA A 97 23.80 1.58 -25.99
C ALA A 97 24.88 0.50 -26.03
N ILE A 98 24.60 -0.72 -25.57
CA ILE A 98 25.55 -1.85 -25.53
C ILE A 98 26.35 -2.04 -26.83
N PRO A 99 25.74 -2.11 -28.03
CA PRO A 99 26.51 -2.26 -29.27
C PRO A 99 27.31 -1.00 -29.64
N ALA A 100 26.85 0.20 -29.26
CA ALA A 100 27.56 1.44 -29.54
C ALA A 100 28.79 1.65 -28.64
N GLU A 101 28.77 1.09 -27.42
CA GLU A 101 29.91 1.10 -26.48
C GLU A 101 31.12 0.31 -26.99
N SER A 102 30.92 -0.62 -27.93
CA SER A 102 32.00 -1.43 -28.50
C SER A 102 32.90 -0.67 -29.49
N ILE A 103 32.50 0.54 -29.91
CA ILE A 103 33.26 1.37 -30.86
C ILE A 103 34.07 2.42 -30.09
N PRO A 104 35.42 2.45 -30.21
CA PRO A 104 36.26 3.46 -29.59
C PRO A 104 35.82 4.90 -29.98
N TYR A 105 35.87 5.83 -29.02
CA TYR A 105 35.42 7.24 -29.13
C TYR A 105 33.92 7.46 -29.31
N ILE A 106 33.25 6.70 -30.17
CA ILE A 106 31.78 6.77 -30.32
C ILE A 106 31.09 6.27 -29.05
N GLY A 107 31.56 5.15 -28.50
CA GLY A 107 31.08 4.61 -27.24
C GLY A 107 31.23 5.60 -26.08
N ALA A 108 32.37 6.30 -26.00
CA ALA A 108 32.59 7.31 -24.96
C ALA A 108 31.58 8.47 -25.04
N ALA A 109 31.29 8.97 -26.25
CA ALA A 109 30.28 9.99 -26.44
C ALA A 109 28.87 9.50 -26.06
N VAL A 110 28.54 8.25 -26.42
CA VAL A 110 27.25 7.63 -26.07
C VAL A 110 27.10 7.50 -24.55
N VAL A 111 28.12 7.02 -23.84
CA VAL A 111 28.10 6.88 -22.37
C VAL A 111 27.94 8.22 -21.66
N VAL A 112 28.69 9.25 -22.06
CA VAL A 112 28.56 10.58 -21.42
C VAL A 112 27.15 11.14 -21.65
N SER A 113 26.62 10.98 -22.87
CA SER A 113 25.26 11.46 -23.19
C SER A 113 24.16 10.67 -22.48
N SER A 114 24.30 9.36 -22.30
CA SER A 114 23.34 8.53 -21.57
C SER A 114 23.36 8.87 -20.07
N MET A 115 24.53 9.08 -19.48
CA MET A 115 24.65 9.49 -18.07
C MET A 115 24.01 10.84 -17.79
N VAL A 116 24.20 11.84 -18.65
CA VAL A 116 23.52 13.14 -18.49
C VAL A 116 22.00 12.97 -18.50
N TYR A 117 21.49 12.10 -19.36
CA TYR A 117 20.07 11.83 -19.46
C TYR A 117 19.52 11.05 -18.24
N GLU A 118 20.27 10.08 -17.75
CA GLU A 118 19.96 9.34 -16.51
C GLU A 118 19.90 10.28 -15.31
N LEU A 119 20.84 11.23 -15.21
CA LEU A 119 20.85 12.24 -14.16
C LEU A 119 19.62 13.15 -14.20
N TYR A 120 19.22 13.57 -15.41
CA TYR A 120 18.00 14.35 -15.62
C TYR A 120 16.75 13.58 -15.14
N GLU A 121 16.59 12.32 -15.55
CA GLU A 121 15.43 11.51 -15.12
C GLU A 121 15.46 11.19 -13.62
N ALA A 122 16.65 11.04 -13.03
CA ALA A 122 16.83 10.86 -11.58
C ALA A 122 16.39 12.11 -10.80
N CYS A 123 16.81 13.31 -11.23
CA CYS A 123 16.35 14.57 -10.65
C CYS A 123 14.83 14.71 -10.73
N GLU A 124 14.22 14.42 -11.88
CA GLU A 124 12.77 14.54 -12.03
C GLU A 124 12.01 13.56 -11.13
N THR A 125 12.56 12.36 -10.92
CA THR A 125 12.04 11.36 -9.98
C THR A 125 12.12 11.84 -8.53
N MET A 126 13.22 12.47 -8.13
CA MET A 126 13.38 13.02 -6.78
C MET A 126 12.38 14.16 -6.52
N ARG A 127 12.17 15.05 -7.50
CA ARG A 127 11.17 16.12 -7.38
C ARG A 127 9.76 15.58 -7.23
N GLU A 128 9.44 14.51 -7.95
CA GLU A 128 8.13 13.86 -7.87
C GLU A 128 7.94 13.08 -6.57
N LEU A 129 9.03 12.53 -6.01
CA LEU A 129 9.04 11.90 -4.69
C LEU A 129 8.82 12.93 -3.58
N ASP A 130 9.44 14.10 -3.67
CA ASP A 130 9.21 15.21 -2.73
C ASP A 130 7.75 15.69 -2.76
N ALA A 131 7.18 15.85 -3.95
CA ALA A 131 5.75 16.15 -4.13
C ALA A 131 4.84 15.06 -3.53
N LEU A 132 5.21 13.78 -3.67
CA LEU A 132 4.50 12.66 -3.05
C LEU A 132 4.56 12.73 -1.52
N TYR A 133 5.74 13.00 -0.94
CA TYR A 133 5.88 13.11 0.52
C TYR A 133 5.07 14.29 1.09
N ALA A 134 5.03 15.41 0.37
CA ALA A 134 4.20 16.55 0.71
C ALA A 134 2.70 16.17 0.73
N ASP A 135 2.21 15.44 -0.29
CA ASP A 135 0.80 14.98 -0.36
C ASP A 135 0.46 13.93 0.71
N LEU A 136 1.44 13.12 1.13
CA LEU A 136 1.30 12.14 2.20
C LEU A 136 1.38 12.77 3.61
N GLY A 137 1.82 14.03 3.72
CA GLY A 137 2.02 14.73 4.99
C GLY A 137 3.22 14.22 5.79
N VAL A 138 4.24 13.69 5.11
CA VAL A 138 5.47 13.18 5.73
C VAL A 138 6.47 14.33 5.85
N ALA A 139 6.75 14.78 7.07
CA ALA A 139 7.59 15.94 7.35
C ALA A 139 9.11 15.72 7.13
N GLN A 140 9.53 14.51 6.74
CA GLN A 140 10.88 14.26 6.26
C GLN A 140 10.91 14.50 4.75
N ASN A 141 11.13 15.76 4.40
CA ASN A 141 11.36 16.19 3.03
C ASN A 141 12.65 15.55 2.52
N VAL A 142 12.74 15.33 1.21
CA VAL A 142 14.01 14.95 0.58
C VAL A 142 15.06 15.99 0.99
N PRO A 143 16.20 15.59 1.57
CA PRO A 143 17.12 16.55 2.14
C PRO A 143 17.67 17.42 0.99
N ALA A 144 17.70 18.74 1.21
CA ALA A 144 17.90 19.73 0.15
C ALA A 144 19.28 19.61 -0.53
N ASP A 145 20.25 19.09 0.21
CA ASP A 145 21.56 18.66 -0.25
C ASP A 145 21.46 17.56 -1.33
N ALA A 146 20.65 16.51 -1.13
CA ALA A 146 20.45 15.44 -2.10
C ALA A 146 19.78 15.93 -3.39
N MET A 147 18.79 16.83 -3.29
CA MET A 147 18.15 17.43 -4.46
C MET A 147 19.13 18.30 -5.26
N SER A 148 19.90 19.16 -4.57
CA SER A 148 20.86 20.05 -5.21
C SER A 148 21.99 19.30 -5.92
N THR A 149 22.48 18.21 -5.31
CA THR A 149 23.56 17.37 -5.85
C THR A 149 23.16 16.66 -7.14
N LEU A 150 21.91 16.18 -7.22
CA LEU A 150 21.41 15.43 -8.38
C LEU A 150 20.87 16.34 -9.49
N CYS A 151 20.26 17.47 -9.14
CA CYS A 151 19.57 18.35 -10.09
C CYS A 151 20.44 19.48 -10.65
N ASN A 152 21.55 19.80 -9.99
CA ASN A 152 22.51 20.80 -10.44
C ASN A 152 23.93 20.26 -10.28
N PRO A 153 24.31 19.25 -11.09
CA PRO A 153 25.64 18.66 -10.97
C PRO A 153 26.72 19.70 -11.30
N PRO A 154 27.88 19.66 -10.63
CA PRO A 154 29.03 20.47 -11.00
C PRO A 154 29.52 20.12 -12.42
N PRO A 155 30.24 21.04 -13.09
CA PRO A 155 30.79 20.77 -14.42
C PRO A 155 31.65 19.51 -14.43
N LEU A 156 31.62 18.78 -15.55
CA LEU A 156 32.33 17.49 -15.72
C LEU A 156 33.80 17.55 -15.30
N GLU A 157 34.45 18.69 -15.52
CA GLU A 157 35.86 18.94 -15.15
C GLU A 157 36.10 18.82 -13.64
N GLU A 158 35.15 19.26 -12.81
CA GLU A 158 35.23 19.16 -11.35
C GLU A 158 34.86 17.77 -10.84
N MET A 159 33.97 17.04 -11.55
CA MET A 159 33.63 15.66 -11.21
C MET A 159 34.83 14.71 -11.40
N PHE A 160 35.56 14.83 -12.51
CA PHE A 160 36.73 13.99 -12.80
C PHE A 160 38.00 14.43 -12.06
N ALA A 161 38.01 15.62 -11.46
CA ALA A 161 39.08 16.09 -10.58
C ALA A 161 38.95 15.56 -9.13
N ASN A 162 37.79 15.00 -8.76
CA ASN A 162 37.53 14.49 -7.42
C ASN A 162 37.99 13.02 -7.30
N PRO A 163 38.97 12.69 -6.43
CA PRO A 163 39.58 11.35 -6.36
C PRO A 163 38.67 10.20 -5.90
N LEU A 164 37.41 10.48 -5.55
CA LEU A 164 36.42 9.46 -5.16
C LEU A 164 35.79 8.69 -6.34
N SER A 165 36.12 9.02 -7.59
CA SER A 165 35.63 8.31 -8.78
C SER A 165 36.67 7.38 -9.43
N GLN A 166 37.85 7.20 -8.82
CA GLN A 166 38.77 6.17 -9.29
C GLN A 166 38.24 4.81 -8.82
N PRO A 167 37.89 3.88 -9.72
CA PRO A 167 37.65 2.51 -9.32
C PRO A 167 38.95 1.99 -8.70
N ASP A 168 38.91 1.60 -7.44
CA ASP A 168 39.92 0.69 -6.90
C ASP A 168 39.91 -0.55 -7.79
N VAL A 169 41.07 -0.80 -8.40
CA VAL A 169 41.43 -1.77 -9.45
C VAL A 169 40.66 -3.10 -9.39
#